data_AF-A0A358AY24-F1
#
_entry.id   AF-A0A358AY24-F1
#
_cell.length_a   1.000
_cell.length_b   1.000
_cell.length_c   1.000
_cell.angle_alpha   90.00
_cell.angle_beta   90.00
_cell.angle_gamma   90.00
#
_symmetry.space_group_name_H-M   'P 1'
#
loop_
_entity.id
_entity.type
_entity.pdbx_description
1 polymer ?
#
loop_
_entity_poly.entity_id
_entity_poly.type
_entity_poly.pdbx_seq_one_letter_code
_entity_poly.pdbx_strand_id
1 'polypeptide(L)'
;RVPVFVGHSEAINVEFEEPIDWQEAQDILREAPGILVIDKREAGGYITPVECVGDYATYVSRIRQDSTVENGLSFWCVSDNLRKGAALNAVQIAEVLGNRCLKKG
;
A
#
# COMPACT_ATOMS: atom_id res chain seq x y z
N ARG A 1 -18.83 -2.61 -1.93
CA ARG A 1 -18.77 -2.22 -0.51
C ARG A 1 -19.02 -3.48 0.31
N VAL A 2 -18.30 -3.68 1.41
CA VAL A 2 -18.42 -4.82 2.32
C VAL A 2 -18.67 -4.31 3.75
N PRO A 3 -19.19 -5.10 4.70
CA PRO A 3 -19.53 -4.63 6.04
C PRO A 3 -18.29 -4.47 6.94
N VAL A 4 -17.42 -3.53 6.58
CA VAL A 4 -16.24 -3.11 7.34
C VAL A 4 -16.40 -1.64 7.69
N PHE A 5 -16.17 -1.27 8.96
CA PHE A 5 -16.39 0.09 9.45
C PHE A 5 -15.38 1.09 8.87
N VAL A 6 -14.08 0.84 9.07
CA VAL A 6 -12.96 1.66 8.59
C VAL A 6 -11.87 0.71 8.10
N GLY A 7 -11.14 1.14 7.08
CA GLY A 7 -10.13 0.35 6.39
C GLY A 7 -10.67 -0.11 5.04
N HIS A 8 -10.03 0.35 3.96
CA HIS A 8 -10.23 -0.23 2.64
C HIS A 8 -9.23 -1.35 2.42
N SER A 9 -9.61 -2.30 1.57
CA SER A 9 -8.72 -3.38 1.17
C SER A 9 -8.91 -3.72 -0.29
N GLU A 10 -7.79 -3.99 -0.96
CA GLU A 10 -7.71 -4.18 -2.39
C GLU A 10 -6.86 -5.42 -2.68
N ALA A 11 -7.46 -6.38 -3.41
CA ALA A 11 -6.70 -7.42 -4.08
C ALA A 11 -6.28 -6.86 -5.44
N ILE A 12 -4.98 -6.69 -5.63
CA ILE A 12 -4.42 -5.99 -6.79
C ILE A 12 -3.62 -6.99 -7.62
N ASN A 13 -3.87 -6.97 -8.92
CA ASN A 13 -3.10 -7.66 -9.95
C ASN A 13 -2.53 -6.58 -10.88
N VAL A 14 -1.23 -6.65 -11.15
CA VAL A 14 -0.53 -5.75 -12.08
C VAL A 14 0.29 -6.57 -13.06
N GLU A 15 0.39 -6.07 -14.28
CA GLU A 15 1.21 -6.63 -15.36
C GLU A 15 2.23 -5.56 -15.79
N PHE A 16 3.48 -5.94 -15.92
CA PHE A 16 4.59 -5.03 -16.24
C PHE A 16 5.11 -5.22 -17.67
N GLU A 17 5.75 -4.19 -18.22
CA GLU A 17 6.42 -4.27 -19.53
C GLU A 17 7.64 -5.21 -19.50
N GLU A 18 8.34 -5.26 -18.35
CA GLU A 18 9.50 -6.13 -18.12
C GLU A 18 9.25 -7.06 -16.91
N PRO A 19 9.92 -8.22 -16.83
CA PRO A 19 9.79 -9.13 -15.69
C PRO A 19 10.24 -8.48 -14.38
N ILE A 20 9.52 -8.76 -13.29
CA ILE A 20 9.91 -8.42 -11.93
C ILE A 20 9.72 -9.64 -11.01
N ASP A 21 10.75 -9.94 -10.21
CA ASP A 21 10.67 -10.99 -9.20
C ASP A 21 9.91 -10.49 -7.96
N TRP A 22 9.14 -11.36 -7.30
CA TRP A 22 8.30 -10.92 -6.20
C TRP A 22 9.11 -10.46 -4.96
N GLN A 23 10.33 -10.97 -4.76
CA GLN A 23 11.22 -10.52 -3.70
C GLN A 23 11.77 -9.13 -4.01
N GLU A 24 12.16 -8.88 -5.27
CA GLU A 24 12.55 -7.56 -5.73
C GLU A 24 11.43 -6.54 -5.53
N ALA A 25 10.20 -6.88 -5.95
CA ALA A 25 9.03 -6.03 -5.71
C ALA A 25 8.79 -5.77 -4.22
N GLN A 26 8.98 -6.80 -3.38
CA GLN A 26 8.86 -6.67 -1.93
C GLN A 26 9.89 -5.69 -1.34
N ASP A 27 11.14 -5.74 -1.81
CA ASP A 27 12.20 -4.85 -1.32
C ASP A 27 11.98 -3.40 -1.77
N ILE A 28 11.58 -3.19 -3.03
CA ILE A 28 11.18 -1.86 -3.53
C ILE A 28 10.04 -1.28 -2.69
N LEU A 29 9.01 -2.09 -2.39
CA LEU A 29 7.87 -1.66 -1.59
C LEU A 29 8.24 -1.37 -0.13
N ARG A 30 9.26 -2.02 0.44
CA ARG A 30 9.76 -1.71 1.78
C ARG A 30 10.46 -0.35 1.85
N GLU A 31 11.08 0.08 0.78
CA GLU A 31 11.78 1.37 0.70
C GLU A 31 10.86 2.52 0.30
N ALA A 32 9.70 2.23 -0.27
CA ALA A 32 8.73 3.21 -0.73
C ALA A 32 8.15 4.04 0.45
N PRO A 33 8.25 5.38 0.41
CA PRO A 33 7.77 6.23 1.50
C PRO A 33 6.26 6.07 1.77
N GLY A 34 5.91 5.81 3.03
CA GLY A 34 4.53 5.62 3.48
C GLY A 34 3.95 4.24 3.22
N ILE A 35 4.74 3.31 2.66
CA ILE A 35 4.36 1.89 2.55
C ILE A 35 5.01 1.10 3.68
N LEU A 36 4.25 0.17 4.28
CA LEU A 36 4.77 -0.84 5.20
C LEU A 36 4.42 -2.24 4.69
N VAL A 37 5.44 -3.09 4.55
CA VAL A 37 5.25 -4.47 4.11
C VAL A 37 5.10 -5.41 5.31
N ILE A 38 3.95 -6.07 5.40
CA ILE A 38 3.67 -7.15 6.36
C ILE A 38 3.32 -8.40 5.55
N ASP A 39 4.32 -9.23 5.25
CA ASP A 39 4.13 -10.40 4.38
C ASP A 39 4.97 -11.59 4.86
N LYS A 40 4.54 -12.20 5.97
CA LYS A 40 5.12 -13.44 6.48
C LYS A 40 4.44 -14.64 5.81
N ARG A 41 5.22 -15.65 5.45
CA ARG A 41 4.72 -16.89 4.81
C ARG A 41 4.23 -17.89 5.86
N GLU A 42 3.38 -17.43 6.77
CA GLU A 42 2.77 -18.21 7.85
C GLU A 42 1.29 -17.81 8.03
N ALA A 43 0.53 -18.58 8.80
CA ALA A 43 -0.88 -18.27 9.06
C ALA A 43 -1.01 -16.92 9.78
N GLY A 44 -1.86 -16.02 9.26
CA GLY A 44 -2.01 -14.67 9.78
C GLY A 44 -0.85 -13.72 9.44
N GLY A 45 0.08 -14.12 8.55
CA GLY A 45 1.23 -13.31 8.14
C GLY A 45 0.93 -12.11 7.23
N TYR A 46 -0.30 -11.59 7.24
CA TYR A 46 -0.77 -10.49 6.41
C TYR A 46 -1.64 -9.54 7.22
N ILE A 47 -1.80 -8.31 6.75
CA ILE A 47 -2.62 -7.31 7.45
C ILE A 47 -4.08 -7.32 7.00
N THR A 48 -4.97 -7.01 7.93
CA THR A 48 -6.42 -6.90 7.72
C THR A 48 -6.89 -5.46 7.89
N PRO A 49 -8.07 -5.08 7.33
CA PRO A 49 -8.58 -3.72 7.44
C PRO A 49 -8.80 -3.24 8.87
N VAL A 50 -9.11 -4.13 9.82
CA VAL A 50 -9.28 -3.73 11.23
C VAL A 50 -7.96 -3.32 11.89
N GLU A 51 -6.83 -3.91 11.46
CA GLU A 51 -5.51 -3.65 12.02
C GLU A 51 -4.90 -2.33 11.55
N CYS A 52 -5.29 -1.83 10.36
CA CYS A 52 -4.77 -0.57 9.82
C CYS A 52 -5.46 0.68 10.38
N VAL A 53 -6.58 0.53 11.08
CA VAL A 53 -7.40 1.65 11.53
C VAL A 53 -6.60 2.53 12.48
N GLY A 54 -6.55 3.82 12.19
CA GLY A 54 -5.79 4.76 12.99
C GLY A 54 -4.30 4.84 12.65
N ASP A 55 -3.79 4.08 11.67
CA ASP A 55 -2.43 4.26 11.17
C ASP A 55 -2.39 5.27 10.00
N TYR A 56 -1.19 5.69 9.64
CA TYR A 56 -0.85 6.58 8.54
C TYR A 56 -0.23 5.84 7.35
N ALA A 57 0.24 4.61 7.54
CA ALA A 57 0.83 3.80 6.50
C ALA A 57 -0.22 3.17 5.57
N THR A 58 0.18 2.97 4.31
CA THR A 58 -0.46 2.00 3.41
C THR A 58 0.27 0.68 3.57
N TYR A 59 -0.46 -0.39 3.86
CA TYR A 59 0.13 -1.69 4.07
C TYR A 59 0.02 -2.58 2.86
N VAL A 60 1.09 -3.32 2.59
CA VAL A 60 1.12 -4.33 1.52
C VAL A 60 1.47 -5.71 2.10
N SER A 61 0.73 -6.72 1.67
CA SER A 61 0.88 -8.12 2.06
C SER A 61 0.70 -9.05 0.86
N ARG A 62 0.96 -10.34 1.05
CA ARG A 62 0.60 -11.40 0.09
C ARG A 62 1.17 -11.18 -1.32
N ILE A 63 2.35 -10.56 -1.38
CA ILE A 63 3.07 -10.27 -2.62
C ILE A 63 3.47 -11.62 -3.22
N ARG A 64 3.21 -11.85 -4.50
CA ARG A 64 3.55 -13.10 -5.20
C ARG A 64 3.57 -12.87 -6.70
N GLN A 65 4.31 -13.71 -7.41
CA GLN A 65 4.17 -13.80 -8.86
C GLN A 65 2.73 -14.19 -9.21
N ASP A 66 2.17 -13.53 -10.21
CA ASP A 66 0.91 -13.92 -10.82
C ASP A 66 1.20 -14.80 -12.03
N SER A 67 0.80 -16.07 -11.95
CA SER A 67 1.06 -17.06 -13.01
C SER A 67 0.07 -17.00 -14.18
N THR A 68 -0.85 -16.03 -14.19
CA THR A 68 -1.88 -15.91 -15.22
C THR A 68 -1.47 -15.03 -16.40
N VAL A 69 -0.42 -14.21 -16.26
CA VAL A 69 0.16 -13.31 -17.28
C VAL A 69 1.69 -13.34 -17.20
N GLU A 70 2.40 -12.95 -18.27
CA GLU A 70 3.86 -13.15 -18.41
C GLU A 70 4.69 -12.40 -17.36
N ASN A 71 4.35 -11.13 -17.10
CA ASN A 71 5.05 -10.26 -16.14
C ASN A 71 4.11 -9.84 -15.00
N GLY A 72 3.38 -10.80 -14.43
CA GLY A 72 2.34 -10.54 -13.46
C GLY A 72 2.81 -10.52 -12.01
N LEU A 73 2.30 -9.58 -11.22
CA LEU A 73 2.43 -9.55 -9.77
C LEU A 73 1.05 -9.38 -9.13
N SER A 74 0.80 -10.11 -8.05
CA SER A 74 -0.39 -9.97 -7.23
C SER A 74 -0.04 -9.61 -5.79
N PHE A 75 -0.81 -8.71 -5.18
CA PHE A 75 -0.64 -8.36 -3.77
C PHE A 75 -1.95 -7.87 -3.13
N TRP A 76 -1.92 -7.75 -1.81
CA TRP A 76 -3.02 -7.27 -0.98
C TRP A 76 -2.63 -5.92 -0.39
N CYS A 77 -3.47 -4.91 -0.58
CA CYS A 77 -3.25 -3.56 -0.10
C CYS A 77 -4.34 -3.17 0.91
N VAL A 78 -3.96 -2.58 2.03
CA VAL A 78 -4.88 -2.16 3.09
C VAL A 78 -4.46 -0.81 3.66
N SER A 79 -5.42 0.08 3.89
CA SER A 79 -5.16 1.38 4.52
C SER A 79 -6.41 1.97 5.16
N ASP A 80 -6.21 2.79 6.19
CA ASP A 80 -7.27 3.63 6.76
C ASP A 80 -7.72 4.67 5.70
N ASN A 81 -8.95 4.51 5.24
CA ASN A 81 -9.54 5.32 4.18
C ASN A 81 -9.94 6.74 4.63
N LEU A 82 -10.07 6.98 5.94
CA LEU A 82 -10.35 8.31 6.50
C LEU A 82 -9.05 9.10 6.74
N ARG A 83 -7.95 8.40 7.03
CA ARG A 83 -6.62 8.98 7.23
C ARG A 83 -5.83 9.04 5.93
N LYS A 84 -5.02 8.03 5.62
CA LYS A 84 -4.14 8.06 4.43
C LYS A 84 -4.96 8.13 3.14
N GLY A 85 -6.15 7.55 3.10
CA GLY A 85 -7.08 7.70 1.97
C GLY A 85 -7.73 9.08 1.81
N ALA A 86 -7.65 9.96 2.82
CA ALA A 86 -8.28 11.28 2.78
C ALA A 86 -7.50 12.35 3.56
N ALA A 87 -7.70 12.43 4.89
CA ALA A 87 -7.25 13.56 5.69
C ALA A 87 -5.72 13.76 5.69
N LEU A 88 -4.94 12.69 5.90
CA LEU A 88 -3.48 12.78 5.92
C LEU A 88 -2.94 13.17 4.54
N ASN A 89 -3.50 12.60 3.47
CA ASN A 89 -3.04 12.91 2.12
C ASN A 89 -3.30 14.38 1.76
N ALA A 90 -4.44 14.94 2.18
CA ALA A 90 -4.74 16.35 2.00
C ALA A 90 -3.72 17.26 2.73
N VAL A 91 -3.36 16.92 3.97
CA VAL A 91 -2.33 17.63 4.75
C VAL A 91 -0.96 17.52 4.08
N GLN A 92 -0.55 16.32 3.66
CA GLN A 92 0.74 16.08 2.99
C GLN A 92 0.85 16.86 1.67
N ILE A 93 -0.23 16.95 0.88
CA ILE A 93 -0.28 17.78 -0.32
C ILE A 93 -0.09 19.27 0.05
N ALA A 94 -0.76 19.75 1.09
CA ALA A 94 -0.62 21.12 1.56
C ALA A 94 0.80 21.44 2.06
N GLU A 95 1.45 20.51 2.76
CA GLU A 95 2.85 20.62 3.20
C GLU A 95 3.79 20.70 2.00
N VAL A 96 3.62 19.84 0.99
CA VAL A 96 4.41 19.87 -0.24
C VAL A 96 4.22 21.21 -0.97
N LEU A 97 2.99 21.71 -1.06
CA LEU A 97 2.70 23.01 -1.68
C LEU A 97 3.36 24.16 -0.91
N GLY A 98 3.25 24.16 0.42
CA GLY A 98 3.87 25.14 1.31
C GLY A 98 5.39 25.20 1.12
N ASN A 99 6.03 24.04 1.12
CA ASN A 99 7.48 23.90 1.03
C ASN A 99 8.02 24.20 -0.36
N ARG A 100 7.40 23.67 -1.42
CA ARG A 100 7.95 23.74 -2.79
C ARG A 100 7.52 24.98 -3.57
N CYS A 101 6.27 25.42 -3.40
CA CYS A 101 5.68 26.45 -4.25
C CYS A 101 5.55 27.79 -3.52
N LEU A 102 5.08 27.75 -2.27
CA LEU A 102 4.81 28.98 -1.51
C LEU A 102 6.02 29.47 -0.72
N LYS A 103 7.06 28.64 -0.56
CA LYS A 103 8.24 28.89 0.28
C LYS A 103 7.87 29.40 1.67
N LYS A 104 6.77 28.87 2.21
CA LYS A 104 6.33 29.13 3.57
C LYS A 104 6.87 28.00 4.43
N GLY A 105 8.01 28.26 5.06
CA GLY A 105 8.75 27.40 5.97
C GLY A 105 9.73 28.24 6.77
#